data_AF-A0A9X1YD99-F1
#
_entry.id   AF-A0A9X1YD99-F1
#
_cell.length_a   1.000
_cell.length_b   1.000
_cell.length_c   1.000
_cell.angle_alpha   90.00
_cell.angle_beta   90.00
_cell.angle_gamma   90.00
#
_symmetry.space_group_name_H-M   'P 1'
#
loop_
_entity.id
_entity.type
_entity.pdbx_description
1 polymer ?
#
loop_
_entity_poly.entity_id
_entity_poly.type
_entity_poly.pdbx_seq_one_letter_code
_entity_poly.pdbx_strand_id
1 'polypeptide(L)'
;MPYLALAALLALCLVRGLWFVHGMTVPPDDDITRDLGFIQGMRDGNLFGDPAYGGEFRWYPPLLHALAALSAGLAGVSDAAFMPLWIAVGPWLGLLTPLSFFLMNQRLLGPWSAAAATAVLVLYNGAALPGDAAVSYTALTLTPMLAWPMFFFGVRLIQGRAGSARLRDALLLGSWIGLAFLAHTVPAVLLACIVTTVAFATRGIAFRTLLWLSVAALAALAWSLLFLGPLLVSYRLHIVNTVPGEWLHTLMAVPIRKWLIAANLPGIAAIAVVWWLRRYGPLSRVAVAILGSWILVCAAFLLRHYACGYAGRTGGACGVFVLVSTISRHT
;
A
#
# COMPACT_ATOMS: atom_id res chain seq x y z
N MET A 1 25.64 -14.91 2.87
CA MET A 1 25.85 -13.58 2.25
C MET A 1 24.58 -12.77 2.02
N PRO A 2 23.58 -13.13 1.19
CA PRO A 2 22.46 -12.22 0.86
C PRO A 2 21.63 -11.76 2.09
N TYR A 3 21.48 -12.60 3.12
CA TYR A 3 20.88 -12.20 4.39
C TYR A 3 21.75 -11.22 5.23
N LEU A 4 23.08 -11.22 5.05
CA LEU A 4 23.96 -10.25 5.69
C LEU A 4 23.85 -8.88 5.01
N ALA A 5 23.70 -8.86 3.68
CA ALA A 5 23.37 -7.64 2.95
C ALA A 5 22.00 -7.07 3.38
N LEU A 6 20.99 -7.93 3.56
CA LEU A 6 19.72 -7.52 4.16
C LEU A 6 19.91 -6.94 5.58
N ALA A 7 20.63 -7.64 6.46
CA ALA A 7 20.85 -7.18 7.83
C ALA A 7 21.58 -5.82 7.87
N ALA A 8 22.59 -5.61 7.02
CA ALA A 8 23.28 -4.34 6.88
C ALA A 8 22.36 -3.21 6.36
N LEU A 9 21.50 -3.50 5.37
CA LEU A 9 20.52 -2.54 4.86
C LEU A 9 19.48 -2.18 5.93
N LEU A 10 18.98 -3.15 6.70
CA LEU A 10 18.04 -2.92 7.80
C LEU A 10 18.68 -2.14 8.95
N ALA A 11 19.94 -2.43 9.30
CA ALA A 11 20.69 -1.67 10.29
C ALA A 11 20.92 -0.21 9.83
N LEU A 12 21.27 0.01 8.56
CA LEU A 12 21.40 1.35 7.98
C LEU A 12 20.07 2.13 7.99
N CYS A 13 18.96 1.46 7.66
CA CYS A 13 17.62 2.03 7.80
C CYS A 13 17.35 2.46 9.25
N LEU A 14 17.52 1.54 10.20
CA LEU A 14 17.25 1.76 11.61
C LEU A 14 18.09 2.91 12.18
N VAL A 15 19.39 2.95 11.91
CA VAL A 15 20.29 4.03 12.35
C VAL A 15 19.86 5.37 11.76
N ARG A 16 19.55 5.44 10.44
CA ARG A 16 19.03 6.68 9.82
C ARG A 16 17.71 7.12 10.43
N GLY A 17 16.82 6.19 10.77
CA GLY A 17 15.52 6.49 11.36
C GLY A 17 15.58 6.94 12.81
N LEU A 18 16.37 6.25 13.64
CA LEU A 18 16.61 6.63 15.04
C LEU A 18 17.30 7.99 15.13
N TRP A 19 18.22 8.31 14.21
CA TRP A 19 18.78 9.65 14.07
C TRP A 19 17.72 10.67 13.65
N PHE A 20 16.89 10.35 12.65
CA PHE A 20 15.87 11.26 12.13
C PHE A 20 14.83 11.64 13.18
N VAL A 21 14.30 10.69 13.96
CA VAL A 21 13.30 10.98 15.02
C VAL A 21 13.91 11.48 16.33
N HIS A 22 15.24 11.66 16.40
CA HIS A 22 15.90 12.08 17.64
C HIS A 22 15.47 13.49 18.06
N GLY A 23 14.91 13.61 19.26
CA GLY A 23 14.40 14.88 19.79
C GLY A 23 13.04 15.32 19.22
N MET A 24 12.41 14.55 18.32
CA MET A 24 11.05 14.83 17.87
C MET A 24 10.03 14.59 18.98
N THR A 25 9.22 15.62 19.29
CA THR A 25 8.07 15.54 20.21
C THR A 25 6.72 15.60 19.50
N VAL A 26 6.71 16.06 18.25
CA VAL A 26 5.54 16.22 17.36
C VAL A 26 5.94 15.68 15.98
N PRO A 27 5.07 14.96 15.25
CA PRO A 27 5.38 14.52 13.89
C PRO A 27 5.54 15.73 12.93
N PRO A 28 6.41 15.65 11.92
CA PRO A 28 6.68 16.75 10.97
C PRO A 28 5.67 16.83 9.82
N ASP A 29 4.50 16.19 9.96
CA ASP A 29 3.60 15.85 8.84
C ASP A 29 2.13 15.75 9.32
N ASP A 30 1.22 16.37 8.56
CA ASP A 30 -0.21 16.49 8.90
C ASP A 30 -0.98 15.18 8.75
N ASP A 31 -0.55 14.31 7.82
CA ASP A 31 -1.15 12.99 7.58
C ASP A 31 -0.92 12.08 8.80
N ILE A 32 0.24 12.19 9.45
CA ILE A 32 0.54 11.50 10.72
C ILE A 32 -0.29 12.09 11.88
N THR A 33 -0.50 13.41 11.90
CA THR A 33 -1.33 14.07 12.92
C THR A 33 -2.79 13.64 12.80
N ARG A 34 -3.33 13.54 11.58
CA ARG A 34 -4.64 12.93 11.29
C ARG A 34 -4.68 11.46 11.73
N ASP A 35 -3.65 10.68 11.40
CA ASP A 35 -3.56 9.26 11.77
C ASP A 35 -3.53 9.07 13.30
N LEU A 36 -2.83 9.92 14.05
CA LEU A 36 -2.87 9.97 15.51
C LEU A 36 -4.27 10.29 16.04
N GLY A 37 -4.99 11.24 15.43
CA GLY A 37 -6.38 11.54 15.76
C GLY A 37 -7.32 10.33 15.57
N PHE A 38 -7.14 9.57 14.47
CA PHE A 38 -7.88 8.33 14.24
C PHE A 38 -7.57 7.24 15.28
N ILE A 39 -6.33 7.17 15.77
CA ILE A 39 -5.93 6.20 16.80
C ILE A 39 -6.48 6.59 18.17
N GLN A 40 -6.42 7.88 18.53
CA GLN A 40 -6.99 8.37 19.79
C GLN A 40 -8.50 8.15 19.81
N GLY A 41 -9.22 8.55 18.75
CA GLY A 41 -10.66 8.32 18.64
C GLY A 41 -11.06 6.86 18.87
N MET A 42 -10.29 5.89 18.33
CA MET A 42 -10.53 4.47 18.60
C MET A 42 -10.24 4.05 20.05
N ARG A 43 -9.24 4.65 20.72
CA ARG A 43 -8.97 4.43 22.16
C ARG A 43 -10.08 5.03 23.03
N ASP A 44 -10.70 6.12 22.58
CA ASP A 44 -11.87 6.77 23.19
C ASP A 44 -13.21 6.06 22.84
N GLY A 45 -13.17 4.94 22.09
CA GLY A 45 -14.35 4.15 21.70
C GLY A 45 -15.04 4.59 20.40
N ASN A 46 -14.61 5.68 19.77
CA ASN A 46 -15.09 6.12 18.46
C ASN A 46 -14.45 5.32 17.32
N LEU A 47 -15.06 4.18 16.98
CA LEU A 47 -14.55 3.26 15.95
C LEU A 47 -14.74 3.76 14.49
N PHE A 48 -15.71 4.65 14.24
CA PHE A 48 -16.20 4.95 12.89
C PHE A 48 -16.31 6.45 12.53
N GLY A 49 -16.31 7.35 13.51
CA GLY A 49 -16.37 8.80 13.25
C GLY A 49 -15.04 9.37 12.76
N ASP A 50 -15.09 10.52 12.12
CA ASP A 50 -13.91 11.29 11.75
C ASP A 50 -13.50 12.27 12.88
N PRO A 51 -12.24 12.26 13.36
CA PRO A 51 -11.80 13.11 14.45
C PRO A 51 -11.62 14.58 14.03
N ALA A 52 -11.52 14.88 12.73
CA ALA A 52 -11.41 16.24 12.21
C ALA A 52 -12.77 16.86 11.86
N TYR A 53 -13.82 16.05 11.69
CA TYR A 53 -15.15 16.50 11.24
C TYR A 53 -16.26 15.91 12.13
N GLY A 54 -16.68 16.67 13.14
CA GLY A 54 -17.68 16.23 14.12
C GLY A 54 -19.01 15.82 13.48
N GLY A 55 -19.42 14.57 13.74
CA GLY A 55 -20.65 13.96 13.21
C GLY A 55 -20.49 13.24 11.86
N GLU A 56 -19.35 13.39 11.19
CA GLU A 56 -19.04 12.68 9.94
C GLU A 56 -18.35 11.32 10.21
N PHE A 57 -18.40 10.42 9.23
CA PHE A 57 -17.74 9.12 9.27
C PHE A 57 -16.34 9.20 8.66
N ARG A 58 -15.40 8.43 9.23
CA ARG A 58 -14.02 8.34 8.73
C ARG A 58 -13.96 7.93 7.26
N TRP A 59 -13.24 8.70 6.45
CA TRP A 59 -12.98 8.39 5.04
C TRP A 59 -11.68 7.62 4.81
N TYR A 60 -10.91 7.34 5.87
CA TYR A 60 -9.62 6.65 5.78
C TYR A 60 -9.71 5.20 6.30
N PRO A 61 -9.14 4.19 5.59
CA PRO A 61 -9.13 2.78 6.02
C PRO A 61 -8.66 2.55 7.48
N PRO A 62 -9.34 1.68 8.27
CA PRO A 62 -9.20 1.66 9.73
C PRO A 62 -8.15 0.72 10.34
N LEU A 63 -7.63 -0.29 9.62
CA LEU A 63 -6.94 -1.43 10.22
C LEU A 63 -5.65 -1.05 10.95
N LEU A 64 -4.83 -0.18 10.36
CA LEU A 64 -3.55 0.21 10.96
C LEU A 64 -3.75 1.11 12.19
N HIS A 65 -4.75 2.00 12.17
CA HIS A 65 -5.15 2.77 13.35
C HIS A 65 -5.71 1.86 14.46
N ALA A 66 -6.53 0.86 14.10
CA ALA A 66 -7.09 -0.10 15.06
C ALA A 66 -6.02 -0.98 15.71
N LEU A 67 -5.03 -1.44 14.94
CA LEU A 67 -3.89 -2.19 15.47
C LEU A 67 -3.02 -1.34 16.40
N ALA A 68 -2.83 -0.05 16.09
CA ALA A 68 -2.10 0.88 16.96
C ALA A 68 -2.87 1.18 18.25
N ALA A 69 -4.18 1.47 18.16
CA ALA A 69 -5.07 1.71 19.29
C ALA A 69 -5.10 0.50 20.26
N LEU A 70 -5.28 -0.70 19.70
CA LEU A 70 -5.27 -1.95 20.45
C LEU A 70 -3.91 -2.20 21.12
N SER A 71 -2.81 -1.98 20.39
CA SER A 71 -1.45 -2.19 20.93
C SER A 71 -1.13 -1.21 22.07
N ALA A 72 -1.52 0.06 21.93
CA ALA A 72 -1.35 1.07 22.97
C ALA A 72 -2.20 0.76 24.22
N GLY A 73 -3.46 0.33 24.02
CA GLY A 73 -4.35 -0.08 25.11
C GLY A 73 -3.84 -1.32 25.86
N LEU A 74 -3.43 -2.38 25.15
CA LEU A 74 -2.87 -3.60 25.74
C LEU A 74 -1.53 -3.36 26.46
N ALA A 75 -0.75 -2.37 26.03
CA ALA A 75 0.49 -1.95 26.68
C ALA A 75 0.30 -0.92 27.81
N GLY A 76 -0.94 -0.51 28.13
CA GLY A 76 -1.24 0.45 29.20
C GLY A 76 -0.72 1.87 28.93
N VAL A 77 -0.54 2.25 27.67
CA VAL A 77 0.02 3.56 27.28
C VAL A 77 -1.00 4.66 27.51
N SER A 78 -0.61 5.68 28.27
CA SER A 78 -1.40 6.89 28.51
C SER A 78 -1.37 7.85 27.32
N ASP A 79 -2.38 8.71 27.19
CA ASP A 79 -2.54 9.59 26.02
C ASP A 79 -1.34 10.54 25.83
N ALA A 80 -0.86 11.11 26.94
CA ALA A 80 0.33 11.97 26.95
C ALA A 80 1.62 11.23 26.54
N ALA A 81 1.70 9.91 26.73
CA ALA A 81 2.83 9.09 26.30
C ALA A 81 2.67 8.55 24.87
N PHE A 82 1.45 8.54 24.32
CA PHE A 82 1.17 7.86 23.06
C PHE A 82 1.82 8.52 21.84
N MET A 83 1.74 9.85 21.69
CA MET A 83 2.36 10.55 20.55
C MET A 83 3.91 10.40 20.53
N PRO A 84 4.65 10.63 21.64
CA PRO A 84 6.09 10.35 21.70
C PRO A 84 6.44 8.89 21.41
N LEU A 85 5.64 7.93 21.90
CA LEU A 85 5.84 6.50 21.60
C LEU A 85 5.62 6.21 20.10
N TRP A 86 4.58 6.78 19.49
CA TRP A 86 4.26 6.57 18.07
C TRP A 86 5.39 7.07 17.15
N ILE A 87 5.99 8.20 17.48
CA ILE A 87 7.20 8.72 16.83
C ILE A 87 8.38 7.74 17.03
N ALA A 88 8.62 7.29 18.26
CA ALA A 88 9.75 6.42 18.59
C ALA A 88 9.68 4.99 18.00
N VAL A 89 8.48 4.44 17.75
CA VAL A 89 8.32 3.12 17.09
C VAL A 89 8.41 3.19 15.57
N GLY A 90 8.24 4.37 14.96
CA GLY A 90 8.29 4.57 13.51
C GLY A 90 9.52 3.98 12.81
N PRO A 91 10.76 4.24 13.29
CA PRO A 91 11.99 3.64 12.76
C PRO A 91 11.98 2.10 12.73
N TRP A 92 11.28 1.46 13.66
CA TRP A 92 11.19 0.00 13.79
C TRP A 92 10.10 -0.58 12.88
N LEU A 93 8.91 0.03 12.88
CA LEU A 93 7.80 -0.37 12.01
C LEU A 93 8.18 -0.20 10.52
N GLY A 94 8.93 0.86 10.19
CA GLY A 94 9.46 1.10 8.85
C GLY A 94 10.34 -0.02 8.29
N LEU A 95 11.01 -0.82 9.15
CA LEU A 95 11.84 -1.96 8.71
C LEU A 95 11.03 -3.11 8.10
N LEU A 96 9.73 -3.20 8.41
CA LEU A 96 8.85 -4.23 7.85
C LEU A 96 8.76 -4.13 6.32
N THR A 97 8.86 -2.93 5.75
CA THR A 97 8.77 -2.67 4.30
C THR A 97 9.96 -3.29 3.53
N PRO A 98 11.23 -2.94 3.78
CA PRO A 98 12.37 -3.59 3.14
C PRO A 98 12.51 -5.08 3.49
N LEU A 99 12.16 -5.50 4.71
CA LEU A 99 12.21 -6.92 5.11
C LEU A 99 11.22 -7.77 4.31
N SER A 100 9.94 -7.36 4.24
CA SER A 100 8.92 -8.09 3.49
C SER A 100 9.15 -8.00 1.98
N PHE A 101 9.69 -6.89 1.46
CA PHE A 101 10.12 -6.76 0.07
C PHE A 101 11.24 -7.76 -0.28
N PHE A 102 12.25 -7.92 0.57
CA PHE A 102 13.27 -8.95 0.39
C PHE A 102 12.64 -10.35 0.39
N LEU A 103 11.78 -10.65 1.37
CA LEU A 103 11.13 -11.96 1.50
C LEU A 103 10.22 -12.28 0.30
N MET A 104 9.59 -11.28 -0.30
CA MET A 104 8.84 -11.41 -1.56
C MET A 104 9.77 -11.69 -2.75
N ASN A 105 10.77 -10.83 -2.99
CA ASN A 105 11.69 -10.98 -4.12
C ASN A 105 12.50 -12.28 -4.05
N GLN A 106 12.83 -12.75 -2.85
CA GLN A 106 13.51 -14.03 -2.64
C GLN A 106 12.68 -15.20 -3.19
N ARG A 107 11.35 -15.14 -3.04
CA ARG A 107 10.44 -16.19 -3.54
C ARG A 107 10.20 -16.08 -5.05
N LEU A 108 10.23 -14.86 -5.61
CA LEU A 108 10.03 -14.56 -7.04
C LEU A 108 11.26 -14.82 -7.90
N LEU A 109 12.43 -14.34 -7.48
CA LEU A 109 13.66 -14.20 -8.28
C LEU A 109 14.90 -14.83 -7.63
N GLY A 110 14.82 -15.26 -6.36
CA GLY A 110 15.95 -15.81 -5.62
C GLY A 110 16.67 -14.80 -4.71
N PRO A 111 17.55 -15.27 -3.82
CA PRO A 111 18.04 -14.48 -2.67
C PRO A 111 19.02 -13.36 -3.04
N TRP A 112 19.79 -13.50 -4.13
CA TRP A 112 20.70 -12.44 -4.59
C TRP A 112 19.95 -11.30 -5.27
N SER A 113 18.98 -11.62 -6.15
CA SER A 113 18.07 -10.64 -6.73
C SER A 113 17.25 -9.92 -5.65
N ALA A 114 16.87 -10.62 -4.58
CA ALA A 114 16.23 -10.01 -3.41
C ALA A 114 17.14 -9.00 -2.70
N ALA A 115 18.41 -9.33 -2.46
CA ALA A 115 19.38 -8.40 -1.87
C ALA A 115 19.58 -7.16 -2.74
N ALA A 116 19.80 -7.35 -4.05
CA ALA A 116 20.00 -6.26 -5.01
C ALA A 116 18.76 -5.36 -5.13
N ALA A 117 17.56 -5.94 -5.27
CA ALA A 117 16.31 -5.17 -5.32
C ALA A 117 16.08 -4.39 -4.02
N THR A 118 16.36 -4.98 -2.85
CA THR A 118 16.20 -4.31 -1.55
C THR A 118 17.22 -3.18 -1.36
N ALA A 119 18.44 -3.33 -1.90
CA ALA A 119 19.41 -2.24 -1.95
C ALA A 119 18.90 -1.06 -2.80
N VAL A 120 18.28 -1.33 -3.96
CA VAL A 120 17.64 -0.27 -4.77
C VAL A 120 16.45 0.36 -4.02
N LEU A 121 15.59 -0.44 -3.40
CA LEU A 121 14.46 0.05 -2.60
C LEU A 121 14.91 1.02 -1.49
N VAL A 122 15.97 0.68 -0.76
CA VAL A 122 16.46 1.49 0.37
C VAL A 122 17.31 2.67 -0.09
N LEU A 123 18.29 2.43 -0.96
CA LEU A 123 19.34 3.41 -1.31
C LEU A 123 18.96 4.31 -2.48
N TYR A 124 18.25 3.80 -3.49
CA TYR A 124 17.84 4.61 -4.64
C TYR A 124 16.53 5.35 -4.35
N ASN A 125 15.45 4.65 -3.99
CA ASN A 125 14.15 5.31 -3.76
C ASN A 125 14.25 6.29 -2.58
N GLY A 126 14.92 5.93 -1.48
CA GLY A 126 15.18 6.78 -0.31
C GLY A 126 16.23 7.90 -0.49
N ALA A 127 16.64 8.16 -1.73
CA ALA A 127 17.48 9.28 -2.15
C ALA A 127 16.91 10.05 -3.37
N ALA A 128 16.19 9.37 -4.26
CA ALA A 128 15.55 9.95 -5.43
C ALA A 128 14.17 10.59 -5.14
N LEU A 129 13.57 10.27 -4.00
CA LEU A 129 12.24 10.74 -3.57
C LEU A 129 12.22 11.04 -2.06
N PRO A 130 11.32 11.93 -1.59
CA PRO A 130 11.02 12.10 -0.18
C PRO A 130 10.22 10.89 0.38
N GLY A 131 10.26 10.71 1.71
CA GLY A 131 9.81 9.47 2.39
C GLY A 131 8.29 9.28 2.52
N ASP A 132 7.52 10.31 2.17
CA ASP A 132 6.07 10.36 1.99
C ASP A 132 5.64 9.88 0.58
N ALA A 133 6.47 10.12 -0.43
CA ALA A 133 6.14 9.85 -1.84
C ALA A 133 6.69 8.53 -2.38
N ALA A 134 7.52 7.81 -1.61
CA ALA A 134 8.31 6.67 -2.07
C ALA A 134 7.90 5.35 -1.42
N VAL A 135 7.77 4.28 -2.22
CA VAL A 135 7.85 2.91 -1.70
C VAL A 135 9.31 2.63 -1.33
N SER A 136 9.66 2.90 -0.09
CA SER A 136 11.02 2.87 0.46
C SER A 136 10.98 2.57 1.97
N TYR A 137 12.12 2.66 2.64
CA TYR A 137 12.15 2.86 4.09
C TYR A 137 11.82 4.32 4.43
N THR A 138 10.91 4.51 5.38
CA THR A 138 10.70 5.77 6.09
C THR A 138 10.68 5.50 7.59
N ALA A 139 11.11 6.48 8.37
CA ALA A 139 11.03 6.44 9.84
C ALA A 139 9.68 6.97 10.37
N LEU A 140 8.86 7.55 9.48
CA LEU A 140 7.55 8.10 9.80
C LEU A 140 6.47 7.02 9.80
N THR A 141 5.55 7.07 10.76
CA THR A 141 4.43 6.14 10.92
C THR A 141 3.25 6.41 9.97
N LEU A 142 3.53 6.91 8.76
CA LEU A 142 2.55 7.16 7.72
C LEU A 142 1.78 5.87 7.36
N THR A 143 0.46 5.87 7.57
CA THR A 143 -0.41 4.72 7.26
C THR A 143 -0.24 4.15 5.83
N PRO A 144 -0.10 4.94 4.74
CA PRO A 144 0.11 4.35 3.41
C PRO A 144 1.44 3.61 3.29
N MET A 145 2.45 3.96 4.09
CA MET A 145 3.77 3.30 4.10
C MET A 145 3.79 2.04 4.97
N LEU A 146 3.08 2.08 6.10
CA LEU A 146 2.86 0.91 6.97
C LEU A 146 2.00 -0.18 6.32
N ALA A 147 1.31 0.10 5.21
CA ALA A 147 0.54 -0.87 4.44
C ALA A 147 1.36 -1.69 3.42
N TRP A 148 2.55 -1.23 2.99
CA TRP A 148 3.38 -1.94 2.00
C TRP A 148 3.81 -3.37 2.40
N PRO A 149 4.08 -3.70 3.68
CA PRO A 149 4.34 -5.07 4.08
C PRO A 149 3.19 -6.03 3.75
N MET A 150 1.94 -5.57 3.86
CA MET A 150 0.77 -6.38 3.48
C MET A 150 0.71 -6.63 1.97
N PHE A 151 1.12 -5.66 1.15
CA PHE A 151 1.29 -5.87 -0.30
C PHE A 151 2.36 -6.94 -0.58
N PHE A 152 3.58 -6.80 -0.04
CA PHE A 152 4.68 -7.72 -0.36
C PHE A 152 4.45 -9.15 0.16
N PHE A 153 3.90 -9.31 1.37
CA PHE A 153 3.46 -10.63 1.87
C PHE A 153 2.30 -11.18 1.03
N GLY A 154 1.36 -10.34 0.59
CA GLY A 154 0.26 -10.73 -0.29
C GLY A 154 0.75 -11.28 -1.63
N VAL A 155 1.73 -10.63 -2.28
CA VAL A 155 2.36 -11.11 -3.52
C VAL A 155 3.05 -12.47 -3.30
N ARG A 156 3.81 -12.62 -2.21
CA ARG A 156 4.43 -13.91 -1.82
C ARG A 156 3.38 -15.01 -1.57
N LEU A 157 2.23 -14.66 -1.01
CA LEU A 157 1.11 -15.57 -0.75
C LEU A 157 0.40 -15.98 -2.06
N ILE A 158 0.14 -15.04 -2.98
CA ILE A 158 -0.40 -15.29 -4.32
C ILE A 158 0.50 -16.25 -5.07
N GLN A 159 1.82 -15.99 -5.11
CA GLN A 159 2.79 -16.83 -5.80
C GLN A 159 2.77 -18.29 -5.31
N GLY A 160 2.54 -18.50 -4.01
CA GLY A 160 2.48 -19.83 -3.40
C GLY A 160 1.14 -20.56 -3.55
N ARG A 161 0.03 -19.88 -3.85
CA ARG A 161 -1.33 -20.44 -3.70
C ARG A 161 -2.28 -20.26 -4.88
N ALA A 162 -2.17 -19.20 -5.68
CA ALA A 162 -3.16 -18.86 -6.70
C ALA A 162 -3.22 -19.84 -7.89
N GLY A 163 -2.17 -20.63 -8.11
CA GLY A 163 -2.18 -21.75 -9.07
C GLY A 163 -2.98 -22.97 -8.60
N SER A 164 -3.35 -23.05 -7.31
CA SER A 164 -4.17 -24.16 -6.80
C SER A 164 -5.65 -23.95 -7.13
N ALA A 165 -6.42 -25.03 -7.31
CA ALA A 165 -7.88 -24.96 -7.52
C ALA A 165 -8.70 -24.99 -6.22
N ARG A 166 -8.05 -24.89 -5.05
CA ARG A 166 -8.69 -25.10 -3.73
C ARG A 166 -9.42 -23.84 -3.26
N LEU A 167 -10.69 -23.97 -2.84
CA LEU A 167 -11.49 -22.82 -2.37
C LEU A 167 -10.96 -22.19 -1.08
N ARG A 168 -10.36 -22.97 -0.17
CA ARG A 168 -9.67 -22.42 1.02
C ARG A 168 -8.57 -21.41 0.65
N ASP A 169 -7.90 -21.64 -0.48
CA ASP A 169 -6.81 -20.81 -0.98
C ASP A 169 -7.37 -19.57 -1.71
N ALA A 170 -8.62 -19.60 -2.20
CA ALA A 170 -9.37 -18.39 -2.60
C ALA A 170 -9.79 -17.55 -1.39
N LEU A 171 -10.42 -18.16 -0.39
CA LEU A 171 -10.87 -17.48 0.84
C LEU A 171 -9.71 -16.79 1.57
N LEU A 172 -8.56 -17.44 1.67
CA LEU A 172 -7.36 -16.88 2.28
C LEU A 172 -6.80 -15.68 1.49
N LEU A 173 -6.72 -15.79 0.16
CA LEU A 173 -6.21 -14.70 -0.68
C LEU A 173 -7.18 -13.52 -0.75
N GLY A 174 -8.48 -13.78 -0.84
CA GLY A 174 -9.54 -12.77 -0.74
C GLY A 174 -9.52 -12.06 0.60
N SER A 175 -9.42 -12.81 1.71
CA SER A 175 -9.30 -12.22 3.05
C SER A 175 -8.05 -11.36 3.18
N TRP A 176 -6.92 -11.78 2.61
CA TRP A 176 -5.70 -10.97 2.62
C TRP A 176 -5.84 -9.68 1.79
N ILE A 177 -6.53 -9.72 0.65
CA ILE A 177 -6.86 -8.52 -0.16
C ILE A 177 -7.78 -7.58 0.64
N GLY A 178 -8.80 -8.12 1.31
CA GLY A 178 -9.74 -7.34 2.12
C GLY A 178 -9.09 -6.70 3.36
N LEU A 179 -8.23 -7.45 4.07
CA LEU A 179 -7.42 -6.90 5.16
C LEU A 179 -6.42 -5.84 4.65
N ALA A 180 -5.79 -6.06 3.50
CA ALA A 180 -4.95 -5.05 2.87
C ALA A 180 -5.77 -3.80 2.50
N PHE A 181 -7.04 -3.93 2.08
CA PHE A 181 -7.92 -2.80 1.76
C PHE A 181 -8.25 -1.97 2.99
N LEU A 182 -8.49 -2.63 4.13
CA LEU A 182 -8.69 -1.98 5.42
C LEU A 182 -7.42 -1.30 5.96
N ALA A 183 -6.23 -1.66 5.49
CA ALA A 183 -4.98 -0.93 5.78
C ALA A 183 -4.76 0.23 4.80
N HIS A 184 -4.80 -0.04 3.49
CA HIS A 184 -4.76 0.97 2.44
C HIS A 184 -5.29 0.43 1.10
N THR A 185 -6.11 1.22 0.39
CA THR A 185 -6.83 0.76 -0.81
C THR A 185 -5.93 0.38 -1.99
N VAL A 186 -4.81 1.10 -2.19
CA VAL A 186 -3.88 0.89 -3.32
C VAL A 186 -3.20 -0.49 -3.28
N PRO A 187 -2.55 -0.92 -2.18
CA PRO A 187 -2.11 -2.31 -1.96
C PRO A 187 -3.14 -3.37 -2.35
N ALA A 188 -4.39 -3.22 -1.92
CA ALA A 188 -5.43 -4.22 -2.15
C ALA A 188 -5.79 -4.37 -3.62
N VAL A 189 -5.90 -3.27 -4.36
CA VAL A 189 -6.26 -3.31 -5.78
C VAL A 189 -5.11 -3.81 -6.65
N LEU A 190 -3.86 -3.50 -6.29
CA LEU A 190 -2.70 -4.16 -6.90
C LEU A 190 -2.75 -5.69 -6.66
N LEU A 191 -3.04 -6.16 -5.44
CA LEU A 191 -3.20 -7.58 -5.14
C LEU A 191 -4.38 -8.23 -5.89
N ALA A 192 -5.50 -7.53 -6.04
CA ALA A 192 -6.68 -8.01 -6.76
C ALA A 192 -6.40 -8.21 -8.27
N CYS A 193 -5.72 -7.27 -8.90
CA CYS A 193 -5.26 -7.42 -10.29
C CYS A 193 -4.21 -8.53 -10.42
N ILE A 194 -3.26 -8.63 -9.50
CA ILE A 194 -2.20 -9.65 -9.52
C ILE A 194 -2.79 -11.06 -9.32
N VAL A 195 -3.70 -11.28 -8.35
CA VAL A 195 -4.30 -12.61 -8.14
C VAL A 195 -5.17 -13.03 -9.33
N THR A 196 -5.87 -12.08 -9.96
CA THR A 196 -6.68 -12.33 -11.17
C THR A 196 -5.80 -12.70 -12.37
N THR A 197 -4.72 -11.95 -12.60
CA THR A 197 -3.79 -12.21 -13.69
C THR A 197 -3.06 -13.54 -13.49
N VAL A 198 -2.62 -13.86 -12.28
CA VAL A 198 -1.99 -15.16 -11.95
C VAL A 198 -3.00 -16.30 -12.09
N ALA A 199 -4.24 -16.12 -11.64
CA ALA A 199 -5.31 -17.11 -11.76
C ALA A 199 -5.54 -17.53 -13.22
N PHE A 200 -5.71 -16.57 -14.14
CA PHE A 200 -5.88 -16.86 -15.56
C PHE A 200 -4.59 -17.36 -16.22
N ALA A 201 -3.42 -16.81 -15.85
CA ALA A 201 -2.14 -17.25 -16.40
C ALA A 201 -1.74 -18.68 -16.00
N THR A 202 -2.27 -19.21 -14.88
CA THR A 202 -1.98 -20.57 -14.41
C THR A 202 -3.06 -21.59 -14.73
N ARG A 203 -4.35 -21.19 -14.70
CA ARG A 203 -5.50 -22.11 -14.80
C ARG A 203 -6.40 -21.87 -16.01
N GLY A 204 -6.11 -20.84 -16.81
CA GLY A 204 -6.93 -20.43 -17.95
C GLY A 204 -8.26 -19.78 -17.53
N ILE A 205 -8.98 -19.26 -18.52
CA ILE A 205 -10.34 -18.75 -18.36
C ILE A 205 -11.29 -19.96 -18.43
N ALA A 206 -11.71 -20.44 -17.27
CA ALA A 206 -12.62 -21.58 -17.13
C ALA A 206 -13.57 -21.35 -15.95
N PHE A 207 -14.75 -21.98 -15.96
CA PHE A 207 -15.76 -21.80 -14.91
C PHE A 207 -15.21 -22.03 -13.49
N ARG A 208 -14.35 -23.04 -13.29
CA ARG A 208 -13.68 -23.29 -12.00
C ARG A 208 -12.75 -22.14 -11.57
N THR A 209 -12.06 -21.50 -12.51
CA THR A 209 -11.21 -20.31 -12.25
C THR A 209 -12.08 -19.10 -11.88
N LEU A 210 -13.19 -18.90 -12.58
CA LEU A 210 -14.15 -17.81 -12.32
C LEU A 210 -14.83 -17.96 -10.96
N LEU A 211 -15.31 -19.16 -10.62
CA LEU A 211 -15.89 -19.46 -9.31
C LEU A 211 -14.87 -19.25 -8.17
N TRP A 212 -13.63 -19.69 -8.36
CA TRP A 212 -12.54 -19.45 -7.39
C TRP A 212 -12.26 -17.96 -7.23
N LEU A 213 -12.25 -17.17 -8.30
CA LEU A 213 -12.08 -15.71 -8.24
C LEU A 213 -13.28 -15.02 -7.58
N SER A 214 -14.50 -15.52 -7.81
CA SER A 214 -15.72 -15.02 -7.15
C SER A 214 -15.66 -15.23 -5.64
N VAL A 215 -15.19 -16.40 -5.17
CA VAL A 215 -14.97 -16.67 -3.74
C VAL A 215 -13.90 -15.76 -3.14
N ALA A 216 -12.82 -15.47 -3.87
CA ALA A 216 -11.80 -14.52 -3.41
C ALA A 216 -12.35 -13.07 -3.37
N ALA A 217 -13.13 -12.66 -4.37
CA ALA A 217 -13.75 -11.34 -4.43
C ALA A 217 -14.80 -11.13 -3.32
N LEU A 218 -15.65 -12.12 -3.06
CA LEU A 218 -16.63 -12.09 -1.96
C LEU A 218 -15.94 -12.01 -0.59
N ALA A 219 -14.87 -12.78 -0.37
CA ALA A 219 -14.08 -12.69 0.86
C ALA A 219 -13.42 -11.31 1.02
N ALA A 220 -12.84 -10.74 -0.05
CA ALA A 220 -12.27 -9.40 -0.02
C ALA A 220 -13.33 -8.32 0.27
N LEU A 221 -14.51 -8.43 -0.35
CA LEU A 221 -15.64 -7.53 -0.16
C LEU A 221 -16.17 -7.59 1.28
N ALA A 222 -16.29 -8.79 1.87
CA ALA A 222 -16.77 -8.96 3.24
C ALA A 222 -15.92 -8.18 4.28
N TRP A 223 -14.59 -8.21 4.14
CA TRP A 223 -13.71 -7.36 4.95
C TRP A 223 -13.82 -5.88 4.56
N SER A 224 -13.82 -5.55 3.27
CA SER A 224 -13.90 -4.16 2.79
C SER A 224 -15.19 -3.45 3.26
N LEU A 225 -16.29 -4.18 3.41
CA LEU A 225 -17.57 -3.70 3.94
C LEU A 225 -17.52 -3.25 5.41
N LEU A 226 -16.52 -3.67 6.20
CA LEU A 226 -16.32 -3.15 7.56
C LEU A 226 -15.95 -1.65 7.56
N PHE A 227 -15.42 -1.15 6.45
CA PHE A 227 -15.10 0.27 6.22
C PHE A 227 -16.06 0.93 5.22
N LEU A 228 -16.38 0.24 4.12
CA LEU A 228 -17.30 0.77 3.11
C LEU A 228 -18.77 0.78 3.55
N GLY A 229 -19.19 -0.08 4.49
CA GLY A 229 -20.57 -0.18 4.95
C GLY A 229 -21.14 1.15 5.48
N PRO A 230 -20.48 1.80 6.46
CA PRO A 230 -20.87 3.14 6.91
C PRO A 230 -20.92 4.17 5.77
N LEU A 231 -19.94 4.17 4.86
CA LEU A 231 -19.90 5.11 3.72
C LEU A 231 -21.01 4.84 2.68
N LEU A 232 -21.38 3.57 2.48
CA LEU A 232 -22.50 3.13 1.64
C LEU A 232 -23.86 3.53 2.24
N VAL A 233 -24.01 3.48 3.56
CA VAL A 233 -25.27 3.83 4.23
C VAL A 233 -25.42 5.35 4.36
N SER A 234 -24.42 6.02 4.94
CA SER A 234 -24.48 7.45 5.28
C SER A 234 -24.31 8.36 4.07
N TYR A 235 -23.44 7.99 3.12
CA TYR A 235 -23.14 8.81 1.94
C TYR A 235 -23.56 8.17 0.62
N ARG A 236 -23.95 6.89 0.56
CA ARG A 236 -24.33 6.17 -0.69
C ARG A 236 -23.22 6.09 -1.75
N LEU A 237 -21.96 6.23 -1.34
CA LEU A 237 -20.84 6.55 -2.24
C LEU A 237 -21.03 7.84 -3.07
N HIS A 238 -21.97 8.72 -2.67
CA HIS A 238 -21.65 10.15 -2.66
C HIS A 238 -20.53 10.39 -1.63
N ILE A 239 -19.91 11.56 -1.72
CA ILE A 239 -18.47 11.76 -1.51
C ILE A 239 -18.44 13.05 -0.61
N VAL A 240 -17.57 13.27 0.40
CA VAL A 240 -17.61 14.44 1.37
C VAL A 240 -16.68 15.68 1.12
N ASN A 241 -15.58 16.01 1.81
CA ASN A 241 -14.81 17.24 1.47
C ASN A 241 -14.09 17.14 0.09
N THR A 242 -14.41 17.97 -0.94
CA THR A 242 -13.77 17.90 -2.29
C THR A 242 -12.27 18.11 -2.26
N VAL A 243 -11.82 19.02 -1.39
CA VAL A 243 -10.50 19.65 -1.44
C VAL A 243 -9.36 18.65 -1.19
N PRO A 244 -9.45 17.71 -0.23
CA PRO A 244 -8.54 16.56 -0.14
C PRO A 244 -8.37 15.73 -1.43
N GLY A 245 -9.41 15.61 -2.27
CA GLY A 245 -9.32 14.92 -3.57
C GLY A 245 -8.74 15.77 -4.71
N GLU A 246 -8.66 17.08 -4.52
CA GLU A 246 -8.04 18.04 -5.44
C GLU A 246 -6.55 18.24 -5.15
N TRP A 247 -6.07 17.86 -3.95
CA TRP A 247 -4.66 17.92 -3.59
C TRP A 247 -3.81 17.00 -4.49
N LEU A 248 -2.73 17.55 -5.03
CA LEU A 248 -1.85 16.87 -5.97
C LEU A 248 -0.39 17.01 -5.54
N HIS A 249 0.21 15.89 -5.09
CA HIS A 249 1.62 15.86 -4.74
C HIS A 249 2.51 16.36 -5.88
N THR A 250 3.53 17.17 -5.57
CA THR A 250 4.28 17.96 -6.57
C THR A 250 5.01 17.15 -7.64
N LEU A 251 5.29 15.87 -7.39
CA LEU A 251 5.83 14.91 -8.38
C LEU A 251 4.83 14.55 -9.47
N MET A 252 3.55 14.55 -9.14
CA MET A 252 2.42 14.19 -10.01
C MET A 252 1.82 15.41 -10.74
N ALA A 253 2.34 16.61 -10.48
CA ALA A 253 1.96 17.82 -11.20
C ALA A 253 2.28 17.72 -12.71
N VAL A 254 1.47 18.41 -13.52
CA VAL A 254 1.67 18.58 -14.97
C VAL A 254 2.51 19.84 -15.22
N PRO A 255 3.46 19.86 -16.18
CA PRO A 255 3.92 18.75 -17.02
C PRO A 255 4.81 17.76 -16.27
N ILE A 256 4.99 16.56 -16.84
CA ILE A 256 5.80 15.46 -16.27
C ILE A 256 7.20 15.96 -15.90
N ARG A 257 7.53 15.92 -14.60
CA ARG A 257 8.82 16.36 -14.06
C ARG A 257 9.88 15.26 -14.22
N LYS A 258 11.14 15.66 -14.48
CA LYS A 258 12.28 14.73 -14.63
C LYS A 258 12.43 13.78 -13.42
N TRP A 259 12.09 14.24 -12.22
CA TRP A 259 12.08 13.44 -10.98
C TRP A 259 11.12 12.24 -11.02
N LEU A 260 9.95 12.36 -11.67
CA LEU A 260 9.04 11.23 -11.85
C LEU A 260 9.69 10.14 -12.73
N ILE A 261 10.38 10.55 -13.80
CA ILE A 261 11.09 9.62 -14.69
C ILE A 261 12.19 8.91 -13.91
N ALA A 262 13.02 9.66 -13.16
CA ALA A 262 14.06 9.11 -12.29
C ALA A 262 13.50 8.08 -11.29
N ALA A 263 12.45 8.44 -10.55
CA ALA A 263 11.78 7.55 -9.60
C ALA A 263 11.25 6.24 -10.22
N ASN A 264 10.91 6.25 -11.52
CA ASN A 264 10.42 5.08 -12.25
C ASN A 264 11.53 4.31 -12.99
N LEU A 265 12.78 4.81 -13.05
CA LEU A 265 13.90 4.10 -13.71
C LEU A 265 14.11 2.67 -13.19
N PRO A 266 14.03 2.38 -11.87
CA PRO A 266 14.10 1.00 -11.38
C PRO A 266 13.02 0.07 -11.95
N GLY A 267 11.78 0.59 -12.11
CA GLY A 267 10.67 -0.15 -12.70
C GLY A 267 10.85 -0.38 -14.20
N ILE A 268 11.33 0.63 -14.92
CA ILE A 268 11.64 0.53 -16.36
C ILE A 268 12.78 -0.48 -16.59
N ALA A 269 13.84 -0.42 -15.80
CA ALA A 269 14.94 -1.40 -15.84
C ALA A 269 14.44 -2.82 -15.50
N ALA A 270 13.53 -2.96 -14.53
CA ALA A 270 12.94 -4.25 -14.19
C ALA A 270 12.16 -4.88 -15.36
N ILE A 271 11.52 -4.09 -16.25
CA ILE A 271 10.89 -4.63 -17.48
C ILE A 271 11.94 -5.31 -18.37
N ALA A 272 13.07 -4.65 -18.63
CA ALA A 272 14.14 -5.18 -19.46
C ALA A 272 14.76 -6.44 -18.84
N VAL A 273 15.01 -6.43 -17.53
CA VAL A 273 15.53 -7.60 -16.78
C VAL A 273 14.53 -8.77 -16.80
N VAL A 274 13.23 -8.52 -16.60
CA VAL A 274 12.18 -9.56 -16.66
C VAL A 274 12.04 -10.13 -18.08
N TRP A 275 12.13 -9.30 -19.11
CA TRP A 275 12.12 -9.76 -20.51
C TRP A 275 13.33 -10.64 -20.84
N TRP A 276 14.53 -10.22 -20.42
CA TRP A 276 15.77 -10.99 -20.60
C TRP A 276 15.74 -12.30 -19.81
N LEU A 277 15.36 -12.27 -18.53
CA LEU A 277 15.21 -13.47 -17.69
C LEU A 277 14.11 -14.41 -18.19
N ARG A 278 13.08 -13.91 -18.87
CA ARG A 278 12.06 -14.76 -19.52
C ARG A 278 12.57 -15.44 -20.80
N ARG A 279 13.54 -14.84 -21.50
CA ARG A 279 14.10 -15.37 -22.75
C ARG A 279 15.30 -16.29 -22.54
N TYR A 280 16.09 -16.04 -21.49
CA TYR A 280 17.38 -16.72 -21.26
C TYR A 280 17.53 -17.34 -19.85
N GLY A 281 16.51 -17.25 -18.99
CA GLY A 281 16.58 -17.71 -17.60
C GLY A 281 15.34 -18.47 -17.11
N PRO A 282 15.39 -19.03 -15.88
CA PRO A 282 14.34 -19.90 -15.34
C PRO A 282 13.16 -19.12 -14.71
N LEU A 283 12.69 -18.05 -15.35
CA LEU A 283 11.65 -17.19 -14.77
C LEU A 283 10.24 -17.81 -14.92
N SER A 284 9.66 -18.25 -13.81
CA SER A 284 8.35 -18.93 -13.81
C SER A 284 7.22 -18.07 -14.39
N ARG A 285 6.25 -18.70 -15.08
CA ARG A 285 5.04 -18.04 -15.62
C ARG A 285 4.25 -17.26 -14.56
N VAL A 286 4.28 -17.73 -13.31
CA VAL A 286 3.68 -17.04 -12.15
C VAL A 286 4.42 -15.73 -11.84
N ALA A 287 5.75 -15.74 -11.76
CA ALA A 287 6.54 -14.54 -11.52
C ALA A 287 6.38 -13.51 -12.65
N VAL A 288 6.35 -13.96 -13.92
CA VAL A 288 6.05 -13.10 -15.08
C VAL A 288 4.66 -12.46 -14.95
N ALA A 289 3.63 -13.24 -14.58
CA ALA A 289 2.27 -12.73 -14.40
C ALA A 289 2.15 -11.72 -13.23
N ILE A 290 2.85 -11.95 -12.13
CA ILE A 290 2.92 -11.03 -10.98
C ILE A 290 3.57 -9.71 -11.38
N LEU A 291 4.78 -9.75 -11.91
CA LEU A 291 5.57 -8.56 -12.23
C LEU A 291 4.91 -7.78 -13.38
N GLY A 292 4.43 -8.47 -14.41
CA GLY A 292 3.67 -7.86 -15.50
C GLY A 292 2.38 -7.19 -15.03
N SER A 293 1.57 -7.85 -14.19
CA SER A 293 0.34 -7.25 -13.65
C SER A 293 0.62 -6.02 -12.78
N TRP A 294 1.66 -6.06 -11.94
CA TRP A 294 2.03 -4.92 -11.10
C TRP A 294 2.45 -3.71 -11.95
N ILE A 295 3.39 -3.93 -12.88
CA ILE A 295 3.92 -2.87 -13.75
C ILE A 295 2.81 -2.27 -14.64
N LEU A 296 1.97 -3.11 -15.26
CA LEU A 296 0.89 -2.64 -16.14
C LEU A 296 -0.18 -1.84 -15.39
N VAL A 297 -0.54 -2.23 -14.16
CA VAL A 297 -1.54 -1.50 -13.36
C VAL A 297 -0.98 -0.15 -12.89
N CYS A 298 0.26 -0.10 -12.40
CA CYS A 298 0.91 1.17 -12.07
C CYS A 298 1.04 2.09 -13.31
N ALA A 299 1.46 1.54 -14.45
CA ALA A 299 1.55 2.30 -15.70
C ALA A 299 0.17 2.82 -16.16
N ALA A 300 -0.89 2.01 -16.07
CA ALA A 300 -2.24 2.43 -16.43
C ALA A 300 -2.75 3.58 -15.54
N PHE A 301 -2.49 3.54 -14.23
CA PHE A 301 -2.84 4.65 -13.32
C PHE A 301 -2.06 5.94 -13.64
N LEU A 302 -0.73 5.85 -13.87
CA LEU A 302 0.08 7.01 -14.26
C LEU A 302 -0.36 7.59 -15.62
N LEU A 303 -0.64 6.74 -16.61
CA LEU A 303 -1.11 7.18 -17.93
C LEU A 303 -2.49 7.84 -17.87
N ARG A 304 -3.45 7.27 -17.10
CA ARG A 304 -4.76 7.90 -16.84
C ARG A 304 -4.59 9.29 -16.23
N HIS A 305 -3.78 9.40 -15.18
CA HIS A 305 -3.51 10.66 -14.47
C HIS A 305 -3.01 11.75 -15.43
N TYR A 306 -1.93 11.48 -16.16
CA TYR A 306 -1.37 12.48 -17.08
C TYR A 306 -2.26 12.77 -18.30
N ALA A 307 -2.95 11.77 -18.86
CA ALA A 307 -3.89 11.99 -19.95
C ALA A 307 -5.05 12.92 -19.55
N CYS A 308 -5.57 12.76 -18.33
CA CYS A 308 -6.58 13.66 -17.76
C CYS A 308 -6.03 15.08 -17.52
N GLY A 309 -4.85 15.19 -16.91
CA GLY A 309 -4.22 16.47 -16.61
C GLY A 309 -3.90 17.30 -17.87
N TYR A 310 -3.33 16.67 -18.91
CA TYR A 310 -3.10 17.34 -20.20
C TYR A 310 -4.40 17.69 -20.95
N ALA A 311 -5.49 16.95 -20.72
CA ALA A 311 -6.80 17.27 -21.29
C ALA A 311 -7.57 18.35 -20.49
N GLY A 312 -6.98 18.93 -19.44
CA GLY A 312 -7.65 19.91 -18.57
C GLY A 312 -8.84 19.35 -17.78
N ARG A 313 -8.96 18.02 -17.66
CA ARG A 313 -10.15 17.36 -17.10
C ARG A 313 -10.07 17.21 -15.59
N THR A 314 -10.81 18.04 -14.88
CA THR A 314 -11.14 17.87 -13.47
C THR A 314 -12.35 16.92 -13.28
N GLY A 315 -12.56 16.42 -12.05
CA GLY A 315 -13.65 15.50 -11.70
C GLY A 315 -13.23 14.03 -11.51
N GLY A 316 -14.05 13.23 -10.82
CA GLY A 316 -13.67 11.91 -10.30
C GLY A 316 -13.26 10.84 -11.34
N ALA A 317 -13.67 10.97 -12.60
CA ALA A 317 -13.15 10.13 -13.69
C ALA A 317 -11.63 10.32 -13.93
N CYS A 318 -11.07 11.42 -13.42
CA CYS A 318 -9.68 11.83 -13.54
C CYS A 318 -8.97 12.04 -12.18
N GLY A 319 -9.67 12.53 -11.16
CA GLY A 319 -9.17 12.78 -9.81
C GLY A 319 -8.88 11.50 -9.01
N VAL A 320 -7.74 10.87 -9.30
CA VAL A 320 -7.15 9.78 -8.50
C VAL A 320 -8.01 8.48 -8.49
N PHE A 321 -7.57 7.46 -7.75
CA PHE A 321 -8.25 6.18 -7.52
C PHE A 321 -8.63 5.97 -6.04
N VAL A 322 -8.28 6.91 -5.15
CA VAL A 322 -8.77 6.87 -3.76
C VAL A 322 -10.27 7.18 -3.79
N LEU A 323 -11.05 6.40 -3.05
CA LEU A 323 -12.44 6.72 -2.71
C LEU A 323 -12.42 7.86 -1.67
N VAL A 324 -12.12 9.08 -2.16
CA VAL A 324 -12.13 10.33 -1.37
C VAL A 324 -13.56 10.86 -1.28
N SER A 325 -13.72 12.18 -1.36
CA SER A 325 -14.81 12.95 -0.77
C SER A 325 -15.03 14.27 -1.59
N THR A 326 -16.29 14.70 -1.83
CA THR A 326 -16.86 15.77 -2.71
C THR A 326 -18.41 15.99 -2.51
N ILE A 327 -18.88 16.74 -1.49
CA ILE A 327 -20.30 16.82 -1.09
C ILE A 327 -21.11 17.56 -2.13
N SER A 328 -22.36 17.12 -2.32
CA SER A 328 -23.45 18.04 -2.66
C SER A 328 -24.41 18.10 -1.48
N ARG A 329 -24.29 19.16 -0.66
CA ARG A 329 -25.42 19.58 0.19
C ARG A 329 -26.36 20.36 -0.73
N HIS A 330 -27.33 19.65 -1.31
CA HIS A 330 -28.52 20.29 -1.86
C HIS A 330 -29.36 20.81 -0.68
N THR A 331 -29.18 22.10 -0.39
CA THR A 331 -30.16 22.94 0.31
C THR A 331 -31.22 23.43 -0.67
#